data_AF-A0A7I8EHA4-F1
#
_entry.id   AF-A0A7I8EHA4-F1
#
_cell.length_a   1.000
_cell.length_b   1.000
_cell.length_c   1.000
_cell.angle_alpha   90.00
_cell.angle_beta   90.00
_cell.angle_gamma   90.00
#
_symmetry.space_group_name_H-M   'P 1'
#
loop_
_entity.id
_entity.type
_entity.pdbx_description
1 polymer ?
#
loop_
_entity_poly.entity_id
_entity_poly.type
_entity_poly.pdbx_seq_one_letter_code
_entity_poly.pdbx_strand_id
1 'polypeptide(L)'
;MALLRSIKDHLQLGAPLYLISPVRTDEAESGMTNPALSADFLGAWQQYGESMGMLAERMASTVAGLTKQMSQPQTATAARVQELVHDAGFTHAAPFCTILGSLYGWVVR
;
A
#
# COMPACT_ATOMS: atom_id res chain seq x y z
N MET A 1 3.61 -9.74 -12.13
CA MET A 1 2.36 -10.00 -12.87
C MET A 1 1.83 -11.42 -12.74
N ALA A 2 2.68 -12.46 -12.77
CA ALA A 2 2.25 -13.85 -12.62
C ALA A 2 1.35 -14.12 -11.39
N LEU A 3 1.62 -13.47 -10.26
CA LEU A 3 0.84 -13.62 -9.03
C LEU A 3 -0.63 -13.17 -9.19
N LEU A 4 -0.88 -11.95 -9.67
CA LEU A 4 -2.26 -11.43 -9.78
C LEU A 4 -3.09 -12.24 -10.79
N ARG A 5 -2.49 -12.68 -11.89
CA ARG A 5 -3.16 -13.59 -12.85
C ARG A 5 -3.48 -14.93 -12.20
N SER A 6 -2.51 -15.54 -11.52
CA SER A 6 -2.73 -16.77 -10.79
C SER A 6 -3.85 -16.64 -9.76
N ILE A 7 -3.91 -15.54 -9.00
CA ILE A 7 -5.01 -15.27 -8.07
C ILE A 7 -6.36 -15.19 -8.82
N LYS A 8 -6.43 -14.45 -9.93
CA LYS A 8 -7.64 -14.34 -10.75
C LYS A 8 -8.16 -15.71 -11.21
N ASP A 9 -7.25 -16.59 -11.63
CA ASP A 9 -7.59 -17.92 -12.16
C ASP A 9 -8.12 -18.87 -11.07
N HIS A 10 -7.73 -18.67 -9.81
CA HIS A 10 -8.17 -19.50 -8.68
C HIS A 10 -9.41 -18.96 -7.96
N LEU A 11 -9.79 -17.71 -8.23
CA LEU A 11 -11.00 -17.12 -7.66
C LEU A 11 -12.25 -17.67 -8.35
N GLN A 12 -13.29 -17.91 -7.55
CA GLN A 12 -14.62 -18.18 -8.10
C GLN A 12 -15.08 -17.01 -8.98
N LEU A 13 -15.86 -17.31 -10.01
CA LEU A 13 -16.41 -16.28 -10.90
C LEU A 13 -17.19 -15.25 -10.08
N GLY A 14 -16.78 -13.98 -10.18
CA GLY A 14 -17.40 -12.85 -9.46
C GLY A 14 -16.92 -12.64 -8.02
N ALA A 15 -16.05 -13.50 -7.48
CA ALA A 15 -15.49 -13.31 -6.15
C ALA A 15 -14.58 -12.06 -6.08
N PRO A 16 -14.74 -11.19 -5.06
CA PRO A 16 -13.88 -10.03 -4.90
C PRO A 16 -12.49 -10.43 -4.38
N LEU A 17 -11.47 -9.72 -4.85
CA LEU A 17 -10.13 -9.70 -4.25
C LEU A 17 -9.98 -8.43 -3.41
N TYR A 18 -9.62 -8.60 -2.15
CA TYR A 18 -9.18 -7.51 -1.28
C TYR A 18 -7.65 -7.46 -1.30
N LEU A 19 -7.11 -6.36 -1.80
CA LEU A 19 -5.66 -6.15 -1.93
C LEU A 19 -5.25 -4.99 -1.02
N ILE A 20 -4.22 -5.19 -0.22
CA ILE A 20 -3.55 -4.10 0.49
C ILE A 20 -2.19 -3.93 -0.15
N SER A 21 -1.90 -2.73 -0.65
CA SER A 21 -0.63 -2.46 -1.32
C SER A 21 -0.04 -1.12 -0.87
N PRO A 22 1.27 -1.07 -0.56
CA PRO A 22 1.97 0.21 -0.50
C PRO A 22 1.98 0.81 -1.90
N VAL A 23 1.76 2.13 -1.97
CA VAL A 23 1.88 2.90 -3.20
C VAL A 23 2.90 4.00 -3.01
N ARG A 24 3.60 4.34 -4.10
CA ARG A 24 4.45 5.52 -4.14
C ARG A 24 3.56 6.76 -4.23
N THR A 25 3.78 7.71 -3.32
CA THR A 25 3.20 9.05 -3.38
C THR A 25 3.93 9.86 -4.45
N ASP A 26 3.26 10.26 -5.53
CA ASP A 26 3.85 11.20 -6.49
C ASP A 26 3.71 12.64 -5.97
N GLU A 27 4.70 13.50 -6.24
CA GLU A 27 4.75 14.89 -5.73
C GLU A 27 3.53 15.74 -6.12
N ALA A 28 2.83 15.38 -7.21
CA ALA A 28 1.62 16.05 -7.66
C ALA A 28 0.39 15.77 -6.78
N GLU A 29 0.37 14.65 -6.06
CA GLU A 29 -0.67 14.30 -5.06
C GLU A 29 -0.25 14.71 -3.63
N SER A 30 0.93 15.33 -3.45
CA SER A 30 1.44 15.82 -2.16
C SER A 30 0.53 16.85 -1.47
N GLY A 31 -0.46 17.40 -2.17
CA GLY A 31 -1.51 18.21 -1.55
C GLY A 31 -2.37 17.43 -0.54
N MET A 32 -2.42 16.09 -0.64
CA MET A 32 -3.20 15.21 0.24
C MET A 32 -2.38 14.59 1.40
N THR A 33 -1.06 14.74 1.42
CA THR A 33 -0.21 14.21 2.48
C THR A 33 0.45 15.35 3.24
N ASN A 34 -0.24 15.86 4.26
CA ASN A 34 0.37 16.78 5.21
C ASN A 34 1.61 16.10 5.84
N PRO A 35 2.84 16.62 5.64
CA PRO A 35 4.06 15.98 6.12
C PRO A 35 4.06 15.73 7.63
N ALA A 36 3.38 16.58 8.41
CA ALA A 36 3.22 16.38 9.85
C ALA A 36 2.38 15.15 10.17
N LEU A 37 1.26 14.94 9.46
CA LEU A 37 0.40 13.77 9.65
C LEU A 37 1.12 12.47 9.25
N SER A 38 1.97 12.52 8.22
CA SER A 38 2.85 11.39 7.87
C SER A 38 3.85 11.06 8.97
N ALA A 39 4.48 12.07 9.57
CA ALA A 39 5.38 11.86 10.70
C ALA A 39 4.63 11.28 11.92
N ASP A 40 3.45 11.81 12.25
CA ASP A 40 2.62 11.35 13.36
C ASP A 40 2.20 9.89 13.18
N PHE A 41 1.77 9.51 11.96
CA PHE A 41 1.39 8.13 11.67
C PHE A 41 2.55 7.15 11.76
N LEU A 42 3.73 7.52 11.24
CA LEU A 42 4.93 6.69 11.38
C LEU A 42 5.35 6.56 12.84
N GLY A 43 5.23 7.64 13.62
CA GLY A 43 5.44 7.63 15.07
C GLY A 43 4.47 6.71 15.82
N ALA A 44 3.17 6.78 15.49
CA ALA A 44 2.15 5.90 16.06
C ALA A 44 2.39 4.42 15.70
N TRP A 45 2.81 4.15 14.47
CA TRP A 45 3.16 2.80 14.04
C TRP A 45 4.38 2.26 14.78
N GLN A 46 5.40 3.11 14.99
CA GLN A 46 6.56 2.75 15.80
C GLN A 46 6.16 2.42 17.25
N GLN A 47 5.39 3.30 17.90
CA GLN A 47 4.89 3.09 19.26
C GLN A 47 4.06 1.81 19.38
N TYR A 48 3.22 1.52 18.39
CA TYR A 48 2.46 0.27 18.34
C TYR A 48 3.39 -0.95 18.33
N GLY A 49 4.39 -0.97 17.44
CA GLY A 49 5.38 -2.06 17.40
C GLY A 49 6.12 -2.24 18.73
N GLU A 50 6.49 -1.13 19.37
CA GLU A 50 7.11 -1.14 20.71
C GLU A 50 6.17 -1.75 21.76
N SER A 51 4.90 -1.36 21.79
CA SER A 51 3.89 -1.93 22.70
C SER A 51 3.64 -3.43 22.48
N MET A 52 3.89 -3.92 21.26
CA MET A 52 3.82 -5.34 20.90
C MET A 52 5.12 -6.11 21.21
N GLY A 53 6.08 -5.48 21.89
CA GLY A 53 7.32 -6.10 22.35
C GLY A 53 8.49 -6.01 21.37
N MET A 54 8.39 -5.21 20.30
CA MET A 54 9.56 -4.94 19.45
C MET A 54 10.47 -3.91 20.11
N LEU A 55 11.79 -4.10 19.99
CA LEU A 55 12.75 -3.08 20.42
C LEU A 55 12.59 -1.81 19.60
N ALA A 56 12.62 -0.64 20.26
CA ALA A 56 12.45 0.67 19.63
C ALA A 56 13.38 0.87 18.41
N GLU A 57 14.67 0.54 18.54
CA GLU A 57 15.63 0.64 17.43
C GLU A 57 15.28 -0.25 16.25
N ARG A 58 14.81 -1.47 16.52
CA ARG A 58 14.38 -2.41 15.48
C ARG A 58 13.12 -1.91 14.79
N MET A 59 12.21 -1.29 15.53
CA MET A 59 10.99 -0.74 14.96
C MET A 59 11.27 0.51 14.13
N ALA A 60 12.06 1.45 14.66
CA ALA A 60 12.49 2.65 13.94
C ALA A 60 13.21 2.31 12.63
N SER A 61 14.14 1.34 12.65
CA SER A 61 14.83 0.87 11.44
C SER A 61 13.90 0.18 10.44
N THR A 62 12.92 -0.59 10.92
CA THR A 62 11.88 -1.21 10.07
C THR A 62 11.03 -0.16 9.38
N VAL A 63 10.55 0.85 10.13
CA VAL A 63 9.75 1.95 9.60
C VAL A 63 10.55 2.77 8.58
N ALA A 64 11.78 3.15 8.90
CA ALA A 64 12.66 3.87 7.98
C ALA A 64 12.93 3.07 6.69
N GLY A 65 13.12 1.76 6.80
CA GLY A 65 13.30 0.86 5.66
C GLY A 65 12.07 0.81 4.75
N LEU A 66 10.88 0.66 5.34
CA LEU A 66 9.61 0.66 4.61
C LEU A 66 9.35 2.00 3.92
N THR A 67 9.52 3.11 4.63
CA THR A 67 9.37 4.46 4.04
C THR A 67 10.32 4.66 2.87
N LYS A 68 11.59 4.25 3.02
CA LYS A 68 12.57 4.34 1.94
C LYS A 68 12.17 3.49 0.73
N GLN A 69 11.69 2.27 0.94
CA GLN A 69 11.19 1.40 -0.14
C GLN A 69 10.01 2.04 -0.87
N MET A 70 9.09 2.65 -0.14
CA MET A 70 7.90 3.29 -0.70
C MET A 70 8.24 4.52 -1.57
N SER A 71 9.34 5.21 -1.27
CA SER A 71 9.84 6.31 -2.11
C SER A 71 10.58 5.86 -3.37
N GLN A 72 10.83 4.56 -3.57
CA GLN A 72 11.62 4.09 -4.71
C GLN A 72 10.82 4.14 -6.03
N PRO A 73 11.46 4.43 -7.17
CA PRO A 73 10.79 4.46 -8.47
C PRO A 73 10.11 3.15 -8.88
N GLN A 74 10.65 2.00 -8.43
CA GLN A 74 10.05 0.70 -8.66
C GLN A 74 8.75 0.43 -7.89
N THR A 75 8.47 1.20 -6.85
CA THR A 75 7.20 1.10 -6.11
C THR A 75 6.09 1.65 -6.99
N ALA A 76 5.03 0.86 -7.15
CA ALA A 76 3.90 1.22 -7.99
C ALA A 76 3.16 2.45 -7.42
N THR A 77 2.74 3.36 -8.28
CA THR A 77 1.76 4.40 -7.94
C THR A 77 0.37 3.78 -7.82
N ALA A 78 -0.61 4.50 -7.27
CA ALA A 78 -1.98 4.04 -7.21
C ALA A 78 -2.55 3.70 -8.61
N ALA A 79 -2.30 4.55 -9.59
CA ALA A 79 -2.67 4.31 -10.99
C ALA A 79 -2.01 3.03 -11.53
N ARG A 80 -0.72 2.83 -11.24
CA ARG A 80 -0.02 1.62 -11.68
C ARG A 80 -0.58 0.35 -11.05
N VAL A 81 -1.04 0.40 -9.79
CA VAL A 81 -1.72 -0.75 -9.17
C VAL A 81 -3.02 -1.08 -9.90
N GLN A 82 -3.83 -0.08 -10.27
CA GLN A 82 -5.05 -0.29 -11.06
C GLN A 82 -4.74 -0.93 -12.42
N GLU A 83 -3.73 -0.43 -13.13
CA GLU A 83 -3.28 -1.01 -14.41
C GLU A 83 -2.88 -2.49 -14.24
N LEU A 84 -2.05 -2.81 -13.24
CA LEU A 84 -1.62 -4.18 -12.98
C LEU A 84 -2.80 -5.11 -12.70
N VAL A 85 -3.81 -4.62 -11.98
CA VAL A 85 -5.03 -5.35 -11.71
C VAL A 85 -5.83 -5.61 -12.99
N HIS A 86 -5.97 -4.62 -13.86
CA HIS A 86 -6.61 -4.80 -15.17
C HIS A 86 -5.84 -5.74 -16.10
N ASP A 87 -4.51 -5.62 -16.15
CA ASP A 87 -3.60 -6.52 -16.90
C ASP A 87 -3.67 -7.99 -16.42
N ALA A 88 -4.16 -8.20 -15.20
CA ALA A 88 -4.39 -9.51 -14.62
C ALA A 88 -5.79 -10.10 -14.93
N GLY A 89 -6.64 -9.36 -15.63
CA GLY A 89 -7.97 -9.81 -16.06
C GLY A 89 -9.10 -9.47 -15.09
N PHE A 90 -8.86 -8.60 -14.11
CA PHE A 90 -9.95 -8.01 -13.32
C PHE A 90 -10.56 -6.83 -14.08
N THR A 91 -11.87 -6.70 -13.97
CA THR A 91 -12.68 -5.69 -14.67
C THR A 91 -12.84 -4.40 -13.89
N HIS A 92 -12.83 -4.47 -12.56
CA HIS A 92 -13.02 -3.32 -11.67
C HIS A 92 -11.94 -3.29 -10.59
N ALA A 93 -11.46 -2.09 -10.28
CA ALA A 93 -10.51 -1.84 -9.20
C ALA A 93 -10.85 -0.49 -8.53
N ALA A 94 -11.24 -0.52 -7.26
CA ALA A 94 -11.57 0.69 -6.51
C ALA A 94 -10.89 0.69 -5.14
N PRO A 95 -10.30 1.83 -4.70
CA PRO A 95 -9.81 1.96 -3.34
C PRO A 95 -11.01 2.04 -2.37
N PHE A 96 -10.96 1.28 -1.27
CA PHE A 96 -11.92 1.40 -0.15
C PHE A 96 -11.31 2.05 1.08
N CYS A 97 -9.97 2.06 1.19
CA CYS A 97 -9.27 2.84 2.20
C CYS A 97 -7.93 3.34 1.65
N THR A 98 -7.52 4.51 2.14
CA THR A 98 -6.18 5.03 1.94
C THR A 98 -5.65 5.47 3.29
N ILE A 99 -4.39 5.15 3.57
CA ILE A 99 -3.68 5.63 4.75
C ILE A 99 -2.63 6.59 4.26
N LEU A 100 -2.90 7.89 4.46
CA LEU A 100 -2.00 8.99 4.11
C LEU A 100 -1.43 8.87 2.70
N GLY A 101 -2.27 8.51 1.72
CA GLY A 101 -1.87 8.40 0.31
C GLY A 101 -0.76 7.38 0.01
N SER A 102 -0.39 6.53 0.97
CA SER A 102 0.81 5.69 0.87
C SER A 102 0.52 4.20 1.05
N LEU A 103 -0.57 3.85 1.73
CA LEU A 103 -1.10 2.48 1.75
C LEU A 103 -2.54 2.49 1.26
N TYR A 104 -2.85 1.65 0.28
CA TYR A 104 -4.18 1.55 -0.31
C TYR A 104 -4.76 0.16 -0.03
N GLY A 105 -5.99 0.13 0.45
CA GLY A 105 -6.85 -1.04 0.39
C GLY A 105 -7.75 -0.95 -0.84
N TRP A 106 -7.73 -1.99 -1.66
CA TRP A 106 -8.49 -2.10 -2.90
C TRP A 106 -9.52 -3.21 -2.82
N VAL A 107 -10.69 -2.99 -3.43
CA VAL A 107 -11.62 -4.04 -3.82
C VAL A 107 -11.55 -4.21 -5.32
N VAL A 108 -11.34 -5.44 -5.76
CA VAL A 108 -11.06 -5.80 -7.14
C VAL A 108 -12.01 -6.92 -7.59
N ARG A 109 -12.51 -6.85 -8.84
CA ARG A 109 -13.42 -7.86 -9.43
C ARG A 109 -13.18 -8.09 -10.91
#